data_AF-A0A519ZUD8-F1
#
_entry.id   AF-A0A519ZUD8-F1
#
_cell.length_a   1.000
_cell.length_b   1.000
_cell.length_c   1.000
_cell.angle_alpha   90.00
_cell.angle_beta   90.00
_cell.angle_gamma   90.00
#
_symmetry.space_group_name_H-M   'P 1'
#
loop_
_entity.id
_entity.type
_entity.pdbx_description
1 polymer ?
#
loop_
_entity_poly.entity_id
_entity_poly.type
_entity_poly.pdbx_seq_one_letter_code
_entity_poly.pdbx_strand_id
1 'polypeptide(L)'
;MILAHPRMFFAYVKAGEPKKADAAVATEEVSGLSIIGVIAIILGAILVLVLLSRAIKMLERLILQRQGIEVLEEETVPAGANIKRMFKNKKFVFFVVLCLLMVLGSFGWMGMWNTGVHTGYQPVQPIAFSHELHAGINQIDCQFCHSGAFKSKNATIPSLNVCMNCHKQVQATEKYDGEISPEIQKIYAALGYDPTKPDAPLDPTKQKPVEWVRVHNLPDFAYFNHSQHVVVGEQAIRKEKGLQPNEPVCFACHGPVNTMEEIYQYSPLTMKWCINCHKSAEITGKDNAYYENIIAAHEKIKKGEKITPAALGGLECGKCHY
;
A
#
# COMPACT_ATOMS: atom_id res chain seq x y z
N MET A 1 -40.71 5.85 -48.92
CA MET A 1 -41.38 7.10 -48.51
C MET A 1 -41.06 7.30 -47.03
N ILE A 2 -39.85 7.75 -46.66
CA ILE A 2 -39.38 9.14 -46.49
C ILE A 2 -40.14 9.91 -45.38
N LEU A 3 -39.38 10.22 -44.31
CA LEU A 3 -39.53 11.26 -43.24
C LEU A 3 -40.58 10.98 -42.13
N ALA A 4 -40.35 11.22 -40.83
CA ALA A 4 -39.41 12.12 -40.13
C ALA A 4 -39.11 11.66 -38.69
N HIS A 5 -37.94 12.05 -38.16
CA HIS A 5 -37.54 12.01 -36.75
C HIS A 5 -38.49 12.81 -35.83
N PRO A 6 -38.51 12.47 -34.53
CA PRO A 6 -38.44 13.49 -33.50
C PRO A 6 -37.23 13.31 -32.58
N ARG A 7 -36.75 14.47 -32.14
CA ARG A 7 -35.49 14.75 -31.48
C ARG A 7 -35.44 14.21 -30.05
N MET A 8 -34.22 13.87 -29.63
CA MET A 8 -33.85 13.59 -28.26
C MET A 8 -34.13 14.81 -27.36
N PHE A 9 -34.80 14.56 -26.24
CA PHE A 9 -34.79 15.43 -25.06
C PHE A 9 -33.97 14.71 -23.98
N PHE A 10 -32.65 14.88 -24.03
CA PHE A 10 -31.82 14.66 -22.85
C PHE A 10 -32.10 15.81 -21.88
N ALA A 11 -32.96 15.56 -20.90
CA ALA A 11 -33.05 16.40 -19.71
C ALA A 11 -31.76 16.20 -18.92
N TYR A 12 -30.94 17.25 -18.89
CA TYR A 12 -29.79 17.42 -18.01
C TYR A 12 -30.23 17.18 -16.56
N VAL A 13 -29.91 16.02 -16.01
CA VAL A 13 -29.87 15.83 -14.56
C VAL A 13 -28.61 16.54 -14.08
N LYS A 14 -28.81 17.65 -13.37
CA LYS A 14 -27.77 18.40 -12.66
C LYS A 14 -27.00 17.41 -11.78
N ALA A 15 -25.78 17.05 -12.21
CA ALA A 15 -24.86 16.23 -11.43
C ALA A 15 -24.65 16.93 -10.09
N GLY A 16 -25.01 16.23 -9.00
CA GLY A 16 -24.73 16.68 -7.65
C GLY A 16 -23.23 16.88 -7.49
N GLU A 17 -22.86 18.01 -6.91
CA GLU A 17 -21.49 18.31 -6.50
C GLU A 17 -20.91 17.10 -5.74
N PRO A 18 -19.69 16.63 -6.06
CA PRO A 18 -19.09 15.55 -5.30
C PRO A 18 -18.90 16.06 -3.88
N LYS A 19 -19.66 15.46 -2.95
CA LYS A 19 -19.41 15.54 -1.52
C LYS A 19 -17.93 15.22 -1.33
N LYS A 20 -17.15 16.16 -0.81
CA LYS A 20 -15.85 15.87 -0.20
C LYS A 20 -16.07 14.75 0.79
N ALA A 21 -15.72 13.53 0.40
CA ALA A 21 -15.37 12.54 1.37
C ALA A 21 -14.03 13.01 1.91
N ASP A 22 -14.03 13.49 3.16
CA ASP A 22 -12.81 13.63 3.93
C ASP A 22 -12.22 12.22 4.07
N ALA A 23 -11.43 11.83 3.06
CA ALA A 23 -10.49 10.74 3.20
C ALA A 23 -9.45 11.25 4.18
N ALA A 24 -9.67 10.96 5.46
CA ALA A 24 -8.66 11.07 6.48
C ALA A 24 -7.43 10.32 5.96
N VAL A 25 -6.45 11.10 5.52
CA VAL A 25 -5.11 10.61 5.24
C VAL A 25 -4.64 9.99 6.55
N ALA A 26 -4.61 8.67 6.60
CA ALA A 26 -3.88 7.96 7.62
C ALA A 26 -2.40 8.19 7.31
N THR A 27 -1.90 9.34 7.75
CA THR A 27 -0.48 9.48 8.03
C THR A 27 -0.16 8.38 9.04
N GLU A 28 0.55 7.34 8.63
CA GLU A 28 1.29 6.53 9.60
C GLU A 28 2.48 7.37 10.11
N GLU A 29 2.15 8.47 10.80
CA GLU A 29 2.83 8.78 12.04
C GLU A 29 2.77 7.49 12.86
N VAL A 30 3.94 6.99 13.29
CA VAL A 30 4.11 5.90 14.25
C VAL A 30 2.87 5.77 15.10
N SER A 31 2.02 4.81 14.72
CA SER A 31 0.59 4.79 14.99
C SER A 31 0.25 5.40 16.35
N GLY A 32 -0.43 6.55 16.38
CA GLY A 32 -0.98 7.09 17.63
C GLY A 32 -1.75 6.01 18.40
N LEU A 33 -2.33 5.03 17.69
CA LEU A 33 -2.96 3.83 18.24
C LEU A 33 -2.01 2.88 19.00
N SER A 34 -0.74 2.73 18.61
CA SER A 34 0.23 1.91 19.37
C SER A 34 0.75 2.66 20.59
N ILE A 35 0.97 3.97 20.51
CA ILE A 35 1.36 4.80 21.66
C ILE A 35 0.19 4.90 22.65
N ILE A 36 -1.02 5.20 22.18
CA ILE A 36 -2.26 5.20 22.98
C ILE A 36 -2.53 3.80 23.54
N GLY A 37 -2.30 2.75 22.76
CA GLY A 37 -2.46 1.36 23.21
C GLY A 37 -1.51 1.01 24.34
N VAL A 38 -0.23 1.38 24.24
CA VAL A 38 0.77 1.18 25.30
C VAL A 38 0.43 2.04 26.53
N ILE A 39 0.03 3.30 26.35
CA ILE A 39 -0.40 4.17 27.45
C ILE A 39 -1.65 3.59 28.14
N ALA A 40 -2.63 3.10 27.38
CA ALA A 40 -3.84 2.49 27.92
C ALA A 40 -3.55 1.20 28.71
N ILE A 41 -2.62 0.38 28.25
CA ILE A 41 -2.14 -0.81 28.98
C ILE A 41 -1.44 -0.40 30.28
N ILE A 42 -0.59 0.63 30.24
CA ILE A 42 0.10 1.14 31.43
C ILE A 42 -0.91 1.73 32.44
N LEU A 43 -1.86 2.54 31.98
CA LEU A 43 -2.90 3.11 32.83
C LEU A 43 -3.82 2.03 33.41
N GLY A 44 -4.19 1.02 32.61
CA GLY A 44 -4.95 -0.14 33.05
C GLY A 44 -4.20 -0.96 34.11
N ALA A 45 -2.90 -1.20 33.91
CA ALA A 45 -2.06 -1.89 34.89
C ALA A 45 -1.94 -1.08 36.21
N ILE A 46 -1.80 0.24 36.12
CA ILE A 46 -1.79 1.13 37.29
C ILE A 46 -3.13 1.07 38.03
N LEU A 47 -4.26 1.10 37.31
CA LEU A 47 -5.60 1.00 37.89
C LEU A 47 -5.77 -0.33 38.65
N VAL A 48 -5.40 -1.45 38.04
CA VAL A 48 -5.47 -2.78 38.67
C VAL A 48 -4.60 -2.83 39.93
N LEU A 49 -3.37 -2.31 39.87
CA LEU A 49 -2.48 -2.25 41.04
C LEU A 49 -3.06 -1.39 42.17
N VAL A 50 -3.72 -0.27 41.85
CA VAL A 50 -4.40 0.59 42.84
C VAL A 50 -5.59 -0.13 43.46
N LEU A 51 -6.41 -0.83 42.65
CA LEU A 51 -7.55 -1.59 43.14
C LEU A 51 -7.11 -2.74 44.05
N LEU A 52 -6.09 -3.51 43.66
CA LEU A 52 -5.50 -4.56 44.48
C LEU A 52 -4.89 -4.00 45.77
N SER A 53 -4.20 -2.86 45.70
CA SER A 53 -3.63 -2.22 46.88
C SER A 53 -4.71 -1.72 47.86
N ARG A 54 -5.83 -1.20 47.34
CA ARG A 54 -7.00 -0.85 48.16
C ARG A 54 -7.64 -2.08 48.80
N ALA A 55 -7.79 -3.16 48.04
CA ALA A 55 -8.34 -4.42 48.54
C ALA A 55 -7.46 -4.99 49.68
N ILE A 56 -6.14 -5.00 49.52
CA ILE A 56 -5.19 -5.45 50.55
C ILE A 56 -5.30 -4.58 51.81
N LYS A 57 -5.27 -3.24 51.67
CA LYS A 57 -5.43 -2.32 52.81
C LYS A 57 -6.75 -2.50 53.54
N MET A 58 -7.84 -2.74 52.80
CA MET A 58 -9.15 -3.00 53.40
C MET A 58 -9.16 -4.32 54.19
N LEU A 59 -8.55 -5.37 53.62
CA LEU A 59 -8.41 -6.67 54.28
C LEU A 59 -7.56 -6.56 55.55
N GLU A 60 -6.45 -5.84 55.48
CA GLU A 60 -5.54 -5.57 56.62
C GLU A 60 -6.26 -4.80 57.73
N ARG A 61 -7.06 -3.78 57.37
CA ARG A 61 -7.88 -3.02 58.33
C ARG A 61 -8.91 -3.91 59.03
N LEU A 62 -9.56 -4.82 58.30
CA LEU A 62 -10.51 -5.78 58.87
C LEU A 62 -9.85 -6.81 59.79
N ILE A 63 -8.62 -7.24 59.46
CA ILE A 63 -7.81 -8.12 60.32
C ILE A 63 -7.38 -7.39 61.61
N LEU A 64 -6.91 -6.14 61.50
CA LEU A 64 -6.48 -5.32 62.64
C LEU A 64 -7.65 -4.95 63.57
N GLN A 65 -8.85 -4.68 63.02
CA GLN A 65 -10.07 -4.50 63.81
C GLN A 65 -10.49 -5.79 64.54
N ARG A 66 -10.36 -6.96 63.90
CA ARG A 66 -10.57 -8.27 64.53
C ARG A 66 -9.57 -8.55 65.66
N GLN A 67 -8.37 -7.96 65.62
CA GLN A 67 -7.30 -8.08 66.62
C GLN A 67 -7.35 -7.00 67.72
N GLY A 68 -8.33 -6.07 67.68
CA GLY A 68 -8.59 -5.11 68.75
C GLY A 68 -7.63 -3.91 68.81
N ILE A 69 -6.97 -3.56 67.70
CA ILE A 69 -6.06 -2.40 67.63
C ILE A 69 -6.81 -1.23 66.98
N GLU A 70 -6.95 -0.10 67.69
CA GLU A 70 -7.53 1.13 67.13
C GLU A 70 -6.61 1.73 66.06
N VAL A 71 -7.14 1.90 64.85
CA VAL A 71 -6.41 2.47 63.71
C VAL A 71 -6.59 3.98 63.73
N LEU A 72 -5.58 4.71 64.20
CA LEU A 72 -5.50 6.17 64.12
C LEU A 72 -5.55 6.65 62.66
N GLU A 73 -6.29 7.72 62.41
CA GLU A 73 -6.46 8.34 61.08
C GLU A 73 -5.11 8.71 60.46
N GLU A 74 -4.86 8.25 59.23
CA GLU A 74 -3.66 8.57 58.46
C GLU A 74 -3.83 9.97 57.85
N GLU A 75 -2.96 10.92 58.25
CA GLU A 75 -2.87 12.27 57.68
C GLU A 75 -2.88 12.24 56.14
N THR A 76 -3.65 13.13 55.52
CA THR A 76 -3.73 13.27 54.06
C THR A 76 -2.40 13.78 53.49
N VAL A 77 -1.55 12.85 53.09
CA VAL A 77 -0.25 13.15 52.48
C VAL A 77 -0.46 13.85 51.13
N PRO A 78 0.17 15.01 50.87
CA PRO A 78 0.01 15.74 49.61
C PRO A 78 0.48 14.88 48.42
N ALA A 79 -0.23 14.96 47.30
CA ALA A 79 -0.05 14.11 46.11
C ALA A 79 1.43 14.04 45.61
N GLY A 80 2.21 15.11 45.79
CA GLY A 80 3.64 15.15 45.43
C GLY A 80 4.57 14.30 46.31
N ALA A 81 4.24 14.09 47.59
CA ALA A 81 5.03 13.24 48.48
C ALA A 81 4.81 11.74 48.19
N ASN A 82 3.65 11.37 47.66
CA ASN A 82 3.37 10.00 47.21
C ASN A 82 4.19 9.60 45.98
N ILE A 83 4.41 10.51 45.03
CA ILE A 83 5.28 10.28 43.86
C ILE A 83 6.72 10.00 44.31
N LYS A 84 7.27 10.85 45.19
CA LYS A 84 8.64 10.68 45.71
C LYS A 84 8.82 9.38 46.52
N ARG A 85 7.78 8.90 47.19
CA ARG A 85 7.76 7.60 47.89
C ARG A 85 7.72 6.42 46.91
N MET A 86 6.96 6.53 45.81
CA MET A 86 6.93 5.50 44.75
C MET A 86 8.29 5.34 44.07
N PHE A 87 8.99 6.44 43.74
CA PHE A 87 10.35 6.40 43.17
C PHE A 87 11.43 5.89 44.15
N LYS A 88 11.14 5.75 45.46
CA LYS A 88 12.04 5.06 46.40
C LYS A 88 11.79 3.55 46.48
N ASN A 89 10.63 3.06 46.02
CA ASN A 89 10.33 1.63 46.03
C ASN A 89 11.10 0.94 44.90
N LYS A 90 12.13 0.16 45.25
CA LYS A 90 12.98 -0.56 44.30
C LYS A 90 12.17 -1.43 43.31
N LYS A 91 11.04 -2.01 43.74
CA LYS A 91 10.16 -2.81 42.87
C LYS A 91 9.41 -1.94 41.85
N PHE A 92 8.98 -0.76 42.25
CA PHE A 92 8.31 0.19 41.35
C PHE A 92 9.30 0.80 40.35
N VAL A 93 10.48 1.23 40.81
CA VAL A 93 11.54 1.72 39.92
C VAL A 93 11.97 0.64 38.93
N PHE A 94 12.17 -0.60 39.40
CA PHE A 94 12.48 -1.73 38.52
C PHE A 94 11.41 -1.96 37.45
N PHE A 95 10.13 -1.94 37.83
CA PHE A 95 9.01 -2.10 36.91
C PHE A 95 8.98 -0.98 35.85
N VAL A 96 9.13 0.28 36.26
CA VAL A 96 9.17 1.43 35.34
C VAL A 96 10.35 1.34 34.38
N VAL A 97 11.54 0.97 34.87
CA VAL A 97 12.73 0.78 34.03
C VAL A 97 12.54 -0.38 33.05
N LEU A 98 11.95 -1.50 33.48
CA LEU A 98 11.64 -2.63 32.59
C LEU A 98 10.67 -2.20 31.48
N CYS A 99 9.59 -1.47 31.82
CA CYS A 99 8.66 -0.93 30.84
C CYS A 99 9.35 0.02 29.86
N LEU A 100 10.21 0.92 30.35
CA LEU A 100 10.97 1.83 29.51
C LEU A 100 11.89 1.06 28.55
N LEU A 101 12.60 0.03 29.02
CA LEU A 101 13.46 -0.81 28.20
C LEU A 101 12.66 -1.57 27.12
N MET A 102 11.49 -2.12 27.46
CA MET A 102 10.63 -2.78 26.47
C MET A 102 10.12 -1.80 25.42
N VAL A 103 9.73 -0.59 25.81
CA VAL A 103 9.26 0.45 24.89
C VAL A 103 10.39 0.89 23.95
N LEU A 104 11.55 1.25 24.50
CA LEU A 104 12.72 1.65 23.71
C LEU A 104 13.21 0.50 22.81
N GLY A 105 13.23 -0.72 23.32
CA GLY A 105 13.55 -1.92 22.54
C GLY A 105 12.57 -2.16 21.40
N SER A 106 11.27 -1.97 21.65
CA SER A 106 10.23 -2.08 20.62
C SER A 106 10.36 -1.01 19.54
N PHE A 107 10.62 0.25 19.91
CA PHE A 107 10.88 1.32 18.93
C PHE A 107 12.14 1.06 18.10
N GLY A 108 13.23 0.61 18.75
CA GLY A 108 14.46 0.24 18.05
C GLY A 108 14.24 -0.93 17.09
N TRP A 109 13.50 -1.95 17.52
CA TRP A 109 13.15 -3.10 16.68
C TRP A 109 12.27 -2.71 15.49
N MET A 110 11.25 -1.88 15.72
CA MET A 110 10.36 -1.40 14.66
C MET A 110 11.12 -0.55 13.64
N GLY A 111 12.00 0.34 14.10
CA GLY A 111 12.87 1.15 13.25
C GLY A 111 13.72 0.28 12.34
N MET A 112 14.35 -0.77 12.90
CA MET A 112 15.13 -1.75 12.15
C MET A 112 14.27 -2.54 11.16
N TRP A 113 13.09 -3.00 11.56
CA TRP A 113 12.19 -3.80 10.72
C TRP A 113 11.67 -3.02 9.50
N ASN A 114 11.49 -1.72 9.63
CA ASN A 114 11.01 -0.85 8.56
C ASN A 114 12.13 -0.25 7.70
N THR A 115 13.40 -0.57 7.95
CA THR A 115 14.49 -0.11 7.08
C THR A 115 14.34 -0.67 5.66
N GLY A 116 14.43 0.21 4.66
CA GLY A 116 14.30 -0.16 3.24
C GLY A 116 12.88 -0.54 2.79
N VAL A 117 11.86 -0.28 3.61
CA VAL A 117 10.46 -0.42 3.21
C VAL A 117 9.94 0.94 2.75
N HIS A 118 9.55 1.03 1.47
CA HIS A 118 9.15 2.29 0.82
C HIS A 118 7.64 2.36 0.55
N THR A 119 6.81 1.68 1.36
CA THR A 119 5.35 1.76 1.23
C THR A 119 4.87 3.20 1.44
N GLY A 120 3.98 3.67 0.58
CA GLY A 120 3.52 5.06 0.55
C GLY A 120 4.49 6.06 -0.10
N TYR A 121 5.63 5.61 -0.64
CA TYR A 121 6.54 6.49 -1.37
C TYR A 121 5.83 7.06 -2.62
N GLN A 122 5.71 8.39 -2.67
CA GLN A 122 4.99 9.14 -3.68
C GLN A 122 5.81 10.39 -4.07
N PRO A 123 6.77 10.25 -5.01
CA PRO A 123 7.58 11.38 -5.45
C PRO A 123 6.81 12.27 -6.43
N VAL A 124 7.11 13.57 -6.40
CA VAL A 124 6.63 14.52 -7.40
C VAL A 124 7.21 14.14 -8.77
N GLN A 125 6.33 13.98 -9.75
CA GLN A 125 6.70 13.64 -11.13
C GLN A 125 6.95 14.89 -11.97
N PRO A 126 7.77 14.83 -13.04
CA PRO A 126 7.98 15.97 -13.94
C PRO A 126 6.70 16.42 -14.67
N ILE A 127 5.81 15.46 -14.95
CA ILE A 127 4.47 15.68 -15.49
C ILE A 127 3.48 15.06 -14.52
N ALA A 128 2.48 15.83 -14.08
CA ALA A 128 1.44 15.37 -13.15
C ALA A 128 0.43 14.48 -13.89
N PHE A 129 0.83 13.24 -14.16
CA PHE A 129 0.01 12.24 -14.83
C PHE A 129 -0.93 11.54 -13.86
N SER A 130 -2.24 11.66 -14.12
CA SER A 130 -3.28 11.01 -13.32
C SER A 130 -3.67 9.64 -13.85
N HIS A 131 -3.37 8.57 -13.09
CA HIS A 131 -3.86 7.23 -13.43
C HIS A 131 -5.36 7.11 -13.21
N GLU A 132 -5.91 7.81 -12.21
CA GLU A 132 -7.34 7.90 -11.97
C GLU A 132 -8.09 8.42 -13.19
N LEU A 133 -7.63 9.51 -13.81
CA LEU A 133 -8.28 10.05 -15.00
C LEU A 133 -8.24 9.07 -16.18
N HIS A 134 -7.08 8.46 -16.43
CA HIS A 134 -6.88 7.62 -17.62
C HIS A 134 -7.48 6.22 -17.46
N ALA A 135 -7.14 5.51 -16.38
CA ALA A 135 -7.57 4.13 -16.14
C ALA A 135 -8.87 4.04 -15.33
N GLY A 136 -9.17 5.03 -14.48
CA GLY A 136 -10.38 5.06 -13.65
C GLY A 136 -11.57 5.68 -14.36
N ILE A 137 -11.48 6.94 -14.76
CA ILE A 137 -12.62 7.65 -15.36
C ILE A 137 -12.79 7.24 -16.82
N ASN A 138 -11.71 7.27 -17.60
CA ASN A 138 -11.76 6.96 -19.03
C ASN A 138 -11.64 5.46 -19.33
N GLN A 139 -11.42 4.62 -18.31
CA GLN A 139 -11.38 3.16 -18.42
C GLN A 139 -10.40 2.65 -19.51
N ILE A 140 -9.28 3.37 -19.71
CA ILE A 140 -8.22 2.94 -20.63
C ILE A 140 -7.53 1.72 -20.04
N ASP A 141 -7.47 0.64 -20.82
CA ASP A 141 -6.83 -0.61 -20.41
C ASP A 141 -5.34 -0.40 -20.09
N CYS A 142 -4.86 -1.05 -19.03
CA CYS A 142 -3.48 -0.89 -18.54
C CYS A 142 -2.44 -1.24 -19.63
N GLN A 143 -2.76 -2.18 -20.52
CA GLN A 143 -1.84 -2.66 -21.56
C GLN A 143 -1.62 -1.66 -22.69
N PHE A 144 -2.53 -0.70 -22.85
CA PHE A 144 -2.40 0.32 -23.87
C PHE A 144 -1.11 1.12 -23.68
N CYS A 145 -0.82 1.49 -22.43
CA CYS A 145 0.41 2.18 -22.06
C CYS A 145 1.54 1.22 -21.66
N HIS A 146 1.23 0.17 -20.88
CA HIS A 146 2.23 -0.74 -20.31
C HIS A 146 2.31 -2.08 -21.08
N SER A 147 2.47 -1.99 -22.40
CA SER A 147 2.48 -3.15 -23.31
C SER A 147 3.57 -4.19 -23.02
N GLY A 148 4.66 -3.80 -22.35
CA GLY A 148 5.76 -4.69 -22.00
C GLY A 148 5.39 -5.75 -20.97
N ALA A 149 4.35 -5.52 -20.15
CA ALA A 149 4.05 -6.35 -18.98
C ALA A 149 3.78 -7.82 -19.35
N PHE A 150 3.14 -8.07 -20.50
CA PHE A 150 2.71 -9.41 -20.92
C PHE A 150 3.79 -10.17 -21.69
N LYS A 151 4.83 -9.47 -22.19
CA LYS A 151 5.82 -10.06 -23.10
C LYS A 151 7.24 -10.04 -22.55
N SER A 152 7.54 -9.12 -21.65
CA SER A 152 8.89 -8.86 -21.16
C SER A 152 8.96 -8.95 -19.65
N LYS A 153 10.20 -8.99 -19.14
CA LYS A 153 10.47 -8.87 -17.72
C LYS A 153 10.07 -7.50 -17.15
N ASN A 154 10.06 -6.47 -17.99
CA ASN A 154 9.75 -5.10 -17.62
C ASN A 154 8.44 -4.65 -18.27
N ALA A 155 7.53 -4.06 -17.49
CA ALA A 155 6.30 -3.46 -18.02
C ALA A 155 6.55 -2.23 -18.91
N THR A 156 7.69 -1.55 -18.70
CA THR A 156 8.14 -0.31 -19.35
C THR A 156 7.22 0.89 -19.11
N ILE A 157 7.83 2.09 -19.05
CA ILE A 157 7.09 3.36 -19.09
C ILE A 157 6.84 3.68 -20.57
N PRO A 158 5.62 4.07 -20.99
CA PRO A 158 5.33 4.35 -22.38
C PRO A 158 6.20 5.48 -22.92
N SER A 159 6.54 5.41 -24.21
CA SER A 159 7.12 6.56 -24.89
C SER A 159 6.08 7.67 -25.06
N LEU A 160 6.52 8.91 -25.17
CA LEU A 160 5.61 10.05 -25.34
C LEU A 160 4.79 9.97 -26.64
N ASN A 161 5.19 9.15 -27.61
CA ASN A 161 4.40 8.90 -28.81
C ASN A 161 3.03 8.27 -28.47
N VAL A 162 2.96 7.44 -27.41
CA VAL A 162 1.69 6.86 -26.95
C VAL A 162 0.76 7.97 -26.45
N CYS A 163 1.29 8.96 -25.73
CA CYS A 163 0.54 10.13 -25.28
C CYS A 163 -0.04 10.91 -26.48
N MET A 164 0.75 11.06 -27.54
CA MET A 164 0.35 11.79 -28.74
C MET A 164 -0.67 11.08 -29.62
N ASN A 165 -1.02 9.82 -29.35
CA ASN A 165 -2.12 9.15 -30.05
C ASN A 165 -3.48 9.81 -29.78
N CYS A 166 -3.64 10.40 -28.60
CA CYS A 166 -4.85 11.12 -28.21
C CYS A 166 -4.59 12.61 -28.02
N HIS A 167 -3.45 12.98 -27.42
CA HIS A 167 -3.18 14.37 -27.05
C HIS A 167 -2.87 15.29 -28.23
N LYS A 168 -2.91 14.82 -29.48
CA LYS A 168 -2.98 15.72 -30.64
C LYS A 168 -4.33 16.44 -30.74
N GLN A 169 -5.40 15.80 -30.27
CA GLN A 169 -6.76 16.33 -30.30
C GLN A 169 -7.31 16.60 -28.89
N VAL A 170 -6.93 15.80 -27.89
CA VAL A 170 -7.40 15.92 -26.51
C VAL A 170 -6.43 16.80 -25.71
N GLN A 171 -6.81 18.05 -25.50
CA GLN A 171 -5.98 19.08 -24.86
C GLN A 171 -6.44 19.49 -23.46
N ALA A 172 -7.55 18.90 -22.99
CA ALA A 172 -8.19 19.21 -21.71
C ALA A 172 -8.53 20.70 -21.53
N THR A 173 -8.78 21.43 -22.63
CA THR A 173 -9.04 22.88 -22.65
C THR A 173 -10.26 23.30 -21.85
N GLU A 174 -11.24 22.40 -21.71
CA GLU A 174 -12.45 22.61 -20.91
C GLU A 174 -12.16 22.92 -19.43
N LYS A 175 -11.03 22.43 -18.89
CA LYS A 175 -10.62 22.66 -17.50
C LYS A 175 -9.83 23.96 -17.32
N TYR A 176 -9.37 24.58 -18.41
CA TYR A 176 -8.42 25.70 -18.40
C TYR A 176 -8.90 26.86 -19.27
N ASP A 177 -10.20 27.19 -19.24
CA ASP A 177 -10.78 28.35 -19.93
C ASP A 177 -10.49 28.43 -21.44
N GLY A 178 -10.35 27.26 -22.09
CA GLY A 178 -10.02 27.18 -23.52
C GLY A 178 -8.52 27.07 -23.82
N GLU A 179 -7.65 27.21 -22.81
CA GLU A 179 -6.20 27.03 -22.95
C GLU A 179 -5.78 25.56 -22.81
N ILE A 180 -4.68 25.17 -23.46
CA ILE A 180 -4.17 23.80 -23.37
C ILE A 180 -3.62 23.57 -21.96
N SER A 181 -3.95 22.41 -21.36
CA SER A 181 -3.45 22.05 -20.03
C SER A 181 -1.93 22.22 -19.90
N PRO A 182 -1.44 22.85 -18.81
CA PRO A 182 0.00 23.00 -18.57
C PRO A 182 0.77 21.68 -18.60
N GLU A 183 0.16 20.59 -18.16
CA GLU A 183 0.80 19.26 -18.16
C GLU A 183 0.93 18.67 -19.56
N ILE A 184 -0.04 18.93 -20.45
CA ILE A 184 0.03 18.51 -21.86
C ILE A 184 1.06 19.37 -22.62
N GLN A 185 1.17 20.66 -22.30
CA GLN A 185 2.20 21.51 -22.88
C GLN A 185 3.63 21.00 -22.58
N LYS A 186 3.86 20.42 -21.40
CA LYS A 186 5.15 19.76 -21.08
C LYS A 186 5.46 18.58 -22.01
N ILE A 187 4.45 17.79 -22.39
CA ILE A 187 4.60 16.70 -23.36
C ILE A 187 4.99 17.25 -24.73
N TYR A 188 4.30 18.31 -25.18
CA TYR A 188 4.59 18.94 -26.47
C TYR A 188 5.99 19.52 -26.51
N ALA A 189 6.40 20.21 -25.44
CA ALA A 189 7.75 20.76 -25.30
C ALA A 189 8.82 19.64 -25.34
N ALA A 190 8.58 18.52 -24.65
CA ALA A 190 9.48 17.38 -24.64
C ALA A 190 9.61 16.67 -26.01
N LEU A 191 8.54 16.68 -26.83
CA LEU A 191 8.54 16.09 -28.17
C LEU A 191 8.91 17.06 -29.31
N GLY A 192 8.95 18.37 -29.03
CA GLY A 192 9.05 19.38 -30.08
C GLY A 192 7.80 19.46 -30.97
N TYR A 193 6.62 19.21 -30.40
CA TYR A 193 5.33 19.29 -31.09
C TYR A 193 4.77 20.71 -31.05
N ASP A 194 4.26 21.20 -32.18
CA ASP A 194 3.59 22.50 -32.30
C ASP A 194 2.08 22.29 -32.50
N PRO A 195 1.22 22.65 -31.52
CA PRO A 195 -0.22 22.47 -31.63
C PRO A 195 -0.86 23.35 -32.72
N THR A 196 -0.19 24.41 -33.17
CA THR A 196 -0.70 25.28 -34.25
C THR A 196 -0.48 24.69 -35.64
N LYS A 197 0.41 23.70 -35.77
CA LYS A 197 0.79 23.04 -37.03
C LYS A 197 0.76 21.53 -36.85
N PRO A 198 -0.43 20.92 -36.72
CA PRO A 198 -0.58 19.50 -36.38
C PRO A 198 0.03 18.54 -37.42
N ASP A 199 0.12 18.97 -38.69
CA ASP A 199 0.69 18.19 -39.79
C ASP A 199 2.21 18.35 -39.95
N ALA A 200 2.82 19.27 -39.19
CA ALA A 200 4.27 19.46 -39.25
C ALA A 200 5.01 18.29 -38.57
N PRO A 201 6.18 17.89 -39.09
CA PRO A 201 7.02 16.91 -38.41
C PRO A 201 7.50 17.45 -37.06
N LEU A 202 7.71 16.54 -36.10
CA LEU A 202 8.29 16.86 -34.79
C LEU A 202 9.68 17.48 -34.94
N ASP A 203 9.98 18.53 -34.18
CA ASP A 203 11.28 19.20 -34.20
C ASP A 203 12.34 18.36 -33.43
N PRO A 204 13.27 17.69 -34.12
CA PRO A 204 14.24 16.81 -33.47
C PRO A 204 15.22 17.58 -32.58
N THR A 205 15.41 18.89 -32.82
CA THR A 205 16.36 19.70 -32.04
C THR A 205 15.83 20.06 -30.66
N LYS A 206 14.52 19.93 -30.45
CA LYS A 206 13.84 20.22 -29.18
C LYS A 206 13.49 18.98 -28.38
N GLN A 207 13.64 17.79 -28.95
CA GLN A 207 13.29 16.54 -28.28
C GLN A 207 14.15 16.33 -27.03
N LYS A 208 13.50 16.14 -25.89
CA LYS A 208 14.13 15.83 -24.60
C LYS A 208 13.35 14.71 -23.91
N PRO A 209 14.02 13.61 -23.50
CA PRO A 209 13.36 12.57 -22.72
C PRO A 209 12.79 13.14 -21.41
N VAL A 210 11.62 12.66 -21.01
CA VAL A 210 11.05 12.98 -19.69
C VAL A 210 11.71 12.10 -18.64
N GLU A 211 12.31 12.74 -17.64
CA GLU A 211 13.02 12.09 -16.54
C GLU A 211 12.03 11.65 -15.44
N TRP A 212 11.29 10.59 -15.70
CA TRP A 212 10.35 10.02 -14.75
C TRP A 212 11.05 9.54 -13.47
N VAL A 213 10.44 9.81 -12.31
CA VAL A 213 10.94 9.32 -11.03
C VAL A 213 10.31 7.95 -10.76
N ARG A 214 11.14 6.91 -10.71
CA ARG A 214 10.68 5.54 -10.49
C ARG A 214 10.16 5.36 -9.06
N VAL A 215 8.89 4.95 -8.94
CA VAL A 215 8.25 4.67 -7.65
C VAL A 215 8.55 3.26 -7.14
N HIS A 216 8.34 2.25 -7.98
CA HIS A 216 8.60 0.86 -7.63
C HIS A 216 10.00 0.48 -8.06
N ASN A 217 10.90 0.24 -7.09
CA ASN A 217 12.26 -0.16 -7.37
C ASN A 217 12.64 -1.41 -6.58
N LEU A 218 13.22 -2.39 -7.27
CA LEU A 218 13.86 -3.54 -6.66
C LEU A 218 15.38 -3.42 -6.87
N PRO A 219 16.21 -3.95 -5.96
CA PRO A 219 17.65 -3.97 -6.17
C PRO A 219 18.04 -4.74 -7.44
N ASP A 220 19.10 -4.32 -8.13
CA ASP A 220 19.51 -4.91 -9.42
C ASP A 220 19.91 -6.39 -9.33
N PHE A 221 20.32 -6.85 -8.15
CA PHE A 221 20.58 -8.27 -7.88
C PHE A 221 19.30 -9.08 -7.68
N ALA A 222 18.11 -8.52 -7.87
CA ALA A 222 16.84 -9.23 -7.85
C ALA A 222 16.26 -9.31 -9.27
N TYR A 223 16.06 -10.53 -9.76
CA TYR A 223 15.40 -10.82 -11.02
C TYR A 223 13.89 -10.93 -10.81
N PHE A 224 13.15 -10.01 -11.40
CA PHE A 224 11.69 -10.06 -11.48
C PHE A 224 11.26 -10.03 -12.95
N ASN A 225 10.24 -10.84 -13.30
CA ASN A 225 9.73 -10.93 -14.65
C ASN A 225 8.21 -10.74 -14.69
N HIS A 226 7.75 -9.60 -15.22
CA HIS A 226 6.32 -9.29 -15.31
C HIS A 226 5.53 -10.36 -16.07
N SER A 227 6.00 -10.85 -17.23
CA SER A 227 5.22 -11.77 -18.06
C SER A 227 4.92 -13.11 -17.38
N GLN A 228 5.86 -13.60 -16.57
CA GLN A 228 5.63 -14.81 -15.77
C GLN A 228 4.50 -14.61 -14.74
N HIS A 229 4.37 -13.42 -14.17
CA HIS A 229 3.34 -13.14 -13.18
C HIS A 229 2.00 -12.82 -13.82
N VAL A 230 1.96 -11.98 -14.85
CA VAL A 230 0.70 -11.49 -15.43
C VAL A 230 0.11 -12.39 -16.50
N VAL A 231 0.90 -13.31 -17.07
CA VAL A 231 0.42 -14.27 -18.09
C VAL A 231 0.30 -15.67 -17.51
N VAL A 232 1.40 -16.19 -16.93
CA VAL A 232 1.42 -17.57 -16.42
C VAL A 232 0.80 -17.65 -15.03
N GLY A 233 1.14 -16.71 -14.15
CA GLY A 233 0.66 -16.66 -12.77
C GLY A 233 -0.70 -15.99 -12.57
N GLU A 234 -1.34 -15.46 -13.62
CA GLU A 234 -2.48 -14.55 -13.49
C GLU A 234 -3.60 -15.11 -12.61
N GLN A 235 -4.05 -16.33 -12.95
CA GLN A 235 -5.14 -16.99 -12.24
C GLN A 235 -4.79 -17.26 -10.77
N ALA A 236 -3.56 -17.70 -10.50
CA ALA A 236 -3.08 -17.97 -9.16
C ALA A 236 -3.04 -16.70 -8.31
N ILE A 237 -2.55 -15.60 -8.88
CA ILE A 237 -2.48 -14.29 -8.24
C ILE A 237 -3.88 -13.76 -7.94
N ARG A 238 -4.78 -13.81 -8.92
CA ARG A 238 -6.18 -13.38 -8.76
C ARG A 238 -6.86 -14.11 -7.61
N LYS A 239 -6.71 -15.44 -7.55
CA LYS A 239 -7.28 -16.27 -6.49
C LYS A 239 -6.69 -15.94 -5.12
N GLU A 240 -5.37 -15.87 -5.02
CA GLU A 240 -4.66 -15.60 -3.75
C GLU A 240 -4.98 -14.21 -3.19
N LYS A 241 -5.09 -13.20 -4.06
CA LYS A 241 -5.40 -11.83 -3.65
C LYS A 241 -6.90 -11.52 -3.59
N GLY A 242 -7.75 -12.45 -3.99
CA GLY A 242 -9.19 -12.26 -4.01
C GLY A 242 -9.64 -11.12 -4.92
N LEU A 243 -8.96 -10.94 -6.07
CA LEU A 243 -9.31 -9.90 -7.04
C LEU A 243 -10.69 -10.16 -7.64
N GLN A 244 -11.46 -9.09 -7.82
CA GLN A 244 -12.75 -9.16 -8.50
C GLN A 244 -12.57 -9.51 -9.99
N PRO A 245 -13.59 -10.10 -10.65
CA PRO A 245 -13.49 -10.49 -12.06
C PRO A 245 -13.07 -9.34 -12.99
N ASN A 246 -13.51 -8.12 -12.69
CA ASN A 246 -13.26 -6.94 -13.51
C ASN A 246 -12.02 -6.14 -13.07
N GLU A 247 -11.38 -6.53 -11.97
CA GLU A 247 -10.16 -5.87 -11.52
C GLU A 247 -8.95 -6.37 -12.32
N PRO A 248 -8.06 -5.49 -12.79
CA PRO A 248 -6.80 -5.90 -13.40
C PRO A 248 -5.95 -6.72 -12.42
N VAL A 249 -5.29 -7.78 -12.90
CA VAL A 249 -4.33 -8.56 -12.08
C VAL A 249 -3.23 -7.68 -11.47
N CYS A 250 -2.91 -6.56 -12.12
CA CYS A 250 -1.95 -5.56 -11.66
C CYS A 250 -2.24 -5.04 -10.24
N PHE A 251 -3.51 -5.01 -9.82
CA PHE A 251 -3.92 -4.49 -8.51
C PHE A 251 -3.43 -5.36 -7.36
N ALA A 252 -3.18 -6.66 -7.61
CA ALA A 252 -2.59 -7.57 -6.63
C ALA A 252 -1.27 -7.07 -6.05
N CYS A 253 -0.50 -6.32 -6.85
CA CYS A 253 0.84 -5.84 -6.50
C CYS A 253 0.89 -4.32 -6.36
N HIS A 254 0.25 -3.59 -7.27
CA HIS A 254 0.31 -2.12 -7.32
C HIS A 254 -0.85 -1.42 -6.62
N GLY A 255 -1.83 -2.16 -6.07
CA GLY A 255 -3.03 -1.59 -5.48
C GLY A 255 -4.03 -1.07 -6.52
N PRO A 256 -5.09 -0.36 -6.08
CA PRO A 256 -6.13 0.17 -6.97
C PRO A 256 -5.61 1.40 -7.75
N VAL A 257 -4.75 1.17 -8.73
CA VAL A 257 -4.09 2.24 -9.51
C VAL A 257 -5.09 3.12 -10.26
N ASN A 258 -6.26 2.60 -10.58
CA ASN A 258 -7.36 3.34 -11.20
C ASN A 258 -8.00 4.39 -10.28
N THR A 259 -7.65 4.44 -9.00
CA THR A 259 -8.09 5.49 -8.06
C THR A 259 -6.93 6.36 -7.61
N MET A 260 -5.77 6.29 -8.29
CA MET A 260 -4.57 7.03 -7.93
C MET A 260 -4.40 8.24 -8.84
N GLU A 261 -4.63 9.44 -8.31
CA GLU A 261 -4.28 10.68 -9.00
C GLU A 261 -2.77 10.81 -9.17
N GLU A 262 -2.00 10.38 -8.18
CA GLU A 262 -0.55 10.24 -8.27
C GLU A 262 -0.15 8.83 -7.86
N ILE A 263 0.77 8.23 -8.61
CA ILE A 263 1.20 6.87 -8.33
C ILE A 263 2.09 6.84 -7.08
N TYR A 264 1.79 5.92 -6.17
CA TYR A 264 2.59 5.65 -4.98
C TYR A 264 2.85 4.15 -4.83
N GLN A 265 3.82 3.80 -4.00
CA GLN A 265 4.13 2.40 -3.73
C GLN A 265 3.11 1.79 -2.75
N TYR A 266 2.15 1.01 -3.26
CA TYR A 266 1.12 0.37 -2.44
C TYR A 266 1.64 -0.84 -1.65
N SER A 267 2.37 -1.74 -2.30
CA SER A 267 2.91 -2.94 -1.67
C SER A 267 4.35 -2.74 -1.18
N PRO A 268 4.78 -3.42 -0.11
CA PRO A 268 6.13 -3.26 0.43
C PRO A 268 7.21 -3.85 -0.49
N LEU A 269 6.88 -4.81 -1.36
CA LEU A 269 7.80 -5.48 -2.29
C LEU A 269 9.08 -6.03 -1.64
N THR A 270 9.01 -6.39 -0.36
CA THR A 270 10.12 -7.01 0.36
C THR A 270 10.24 -8.50 0.03
N MET A 271 11.42 -9.08 0.23
CA MET A 271 11.65 -10.51 0.03
C MET A 271 10.62 -11.38 0.77
N LYS A 272 10.32 -11.05 2.03
CA LYS A 272 9.31 -11.77 2.82
C LYS A 272 7.93 -11.73 2.17
N TRP A 273 7.54 -10.58 1.61
CA TRP A 273 6.27 -10.42 0.91
C TRP A 273 6.21 -11.32 -0.35
N CYS A 274 7.28 -11.35 -1.15
CA CYS A 274 7.38 -12.22 -2.33
C CYS A 274 7.29 -13.71 -1.93
N ILE A 275 8.08 -14.13 -0.95
CA ILE A 275 8.12 -15.53 -0.48
C ILE A 275 6.77 -15.97 0.06
N ASN A 276 6.10 -15.13 0.85
CA ASN A 276 4.80 -15.48 1.40
C ASN A 276 3.76 -15.67 0.29
N CYS A 277 3.73 -14.77 -0.70
CA CYS A 277 2.86 -14.92 -1.86
C CYS A 277 3.16 -16.21 -2.63
N HIS A 278 4.43 -16.54 -2.86
CA HIS A 278 4.84 -17.77 -3.55
C HIS A 278 4.49 -19.06 -2.78
N LYS A 279 4.31 -18.98 -1.46
CA LYS A 279 3.91 -20.12 -0.62
C LYS A 279 2.39 -20.31 -0.59
N SER A 280 1.62 -19.23 -0.66
CA SER A 280 0.16 -19.29 -0.56
C SER A 280 -0.52 -19.43 -1.92
N ALA A 281 0.06 -18.84 -2.98
CA ALA A 281 -0.49 -18.91 -4.33
C ALA A 281 -0.48 -20.35 -4.89
N GLU A 282 -1.63 -20.80 -5.36
CA GLU A 282 -1.83 -22.13 -5.94
C GLU A 282 -1.84 -22.05 -7.46
N ILE A 283 -0.95 -22.81 -8.11
CA ILE A 283 -0.94 -22.95 -9.57
C ILE A 283 -1.89 -24.08 -9.94
N THR A 284 -2.86 -23.78 -10.82
CA THR A 284 -3.73 -24.81 -11.37
C THR A 284 -3.19 -25.29 -12.71
N GLY A 285 -3.23 -26.60 -12.96
CA GLY A 285 -2.75 -27.18 -14.22
C GLY A 285 -3.80 -27.35 -15.30
N LYS A 286 -5.05 -26.96 -15.04
CA LYS A 286 -6.19 -27.34 -15.89
C LYS A 286 -6.09 -26.79 -17.32
N ASP A 287 -5.32 -25.73 -17.52
CA ASP A 287 -5.25 -25.02 -18.81
C ASP A 287 -3.81 -24.96 -19.38
N ASN A 288 -2.86 -25.75 -18.85
CA ASN A 288 -1.47 -25.70 -19.30
C ASN A 288 -0.81 -27.09 -19.35
N ALA A 289 -0.55 -27.56 -20.57
CA ALA A 289 0.08 -28.86 -20.86
C ALA A 289 1.44 -29.07 -20.18
N TYR A 290 2.19 -27.99 -19.89
CA TYR A 290 3.42 -28.08 -19.12
C TYR A 290 3.14 -28.52 -17.67
N TYR A 291 2.15 -27.91 -17.03
CA TYR A 291 1.80 -28.21 -15.65
C TYR A 291 1.03 -29.52 -15.50
N GLU A 292 0.25 -29.96 -16.49
CA GLU A 292 -0.44 -31.26 -16.45
C GLU A 292 0.53 -32.41 -16.16
N ASN A 293 1.66 -32.46 -16.88
CA ASN A 293 2.67 -33.49 -16.70
C ASN A 293 3.37 -33.41 -15.35
N ILE A 294 3.66 -32.19 -14.89
CA ILE A 294 4.33 -31.95 -13.60
C ILE A 294 3.41 -32.32 -12.44
N ILE A 295 2.14 -31.93 -12.50
CA ILE A 295 1.12 -32.26 -11.50
C ILE A 295 0.90 -33.77 -11.48
N ALA A 296 0.75 -34.40 -12.64
CA ALA A 296 0.61 -35.85 -12.72
C ALA A 296 1.83 -36.60 -12.16
N ALA A 297 3.04 -36.09 -12.36
CA ALA A 297 4.26 -36.64 -11.76
C ALA A 297 4.30 -36.42 -10.24
N HIS A 298 3.89 -35.24 -9.76
CA HIS A 298 3.85 -34.89 -8.34
C HIS A 298 2.85 -35.76 -7.57
N GLU A 299 1.63 -35.92 -8.09
CA GLU A 299 0.59 -36.78 -7.52
C GLU A 299 1.04 -38.25 -7.42
N LYS A 300 1.88 -38.72 -8.36
CA LYS A 300 2.45 -40.07 -8.35
C LYS A 300 3.54 -40.28 -7.29
N ILE A 301 4.27 -39.24 -6.89
CA ILE A 301 5.47 -39.36 -6.04
C ILE A 301 5.16 -39.15 -4.53
N LYS A 302 4.06 -38.44 -4.19
CA LYS A 302 3.49 -38.08 -2.84
C LYS A 302 3.24 -36.54 -2.81
N LYS A 303 2.19 -35.94 -2.23
CA LYS A 303 1.14 -36.38 -1.28
C LYS A 303 -0.04 -35.36 -1.19
N GLY A 304 -0.78 -35.08 -2.26
CA GLY A 304 -1.96 -34.18 -2.18
C GLY A 304 -1.68 -32.76 -1.62
N GLU A 305 -0.42 -32.33 -1.66
CA GLU A 305 -0.02 -30.97 -1.31
C GLU A 305 -0.29 -30.04 -2.49
N LYS A 306 -0.69 -28.81 -2.19
CA LYS A 306 -1.00 -27.81 -3.20
C LYS A 306 0.27 -27.46 -3.98
N ILE A 307 0.16 -27.42 -5.30
CA ILE A 307 1.27 -26.97 -6.15
C ILE A 307 1.31 -25.45 -6.15
N THR A 308 2.41 -24.93 -5.64
CA THR A 308 2.66 -23.50 -5.46
C THR A 308 3.96 -23.12 -6.18
N PRO A 309 4.21 -21.84 -6.48
CA PRO A 309 5.52 -21.41 -6.95
C PRO A 309 6.65 -21.89 -6.03
N ALA A 310 6.41 -21.95 -4.72
CA ALA A 310 7.35 -22.51 -3.75
C ALA A 310 7.67 -23.99 -3.97
N ALA A 311 6.67 -24.82 -4.28
CA ALA A 311 6.87 -26.24 -4.58
C ALA A 311 7.63 -26.47 -5.90
N LEU A 312 7.55 -25.52 -6.83
CA LEU A 312 8.26 -25.56 -8.13
C LEU A 312 9.65 -24.90 -8.08
N GLY A 313 10.17 -24.68 -6.87
CA GLY A 313 11.50 -24.10 -6.66
C GLY A 313 11.57 -22.59 -6.84
N GLY A 314 10.44 -21.88 -6.89
CA GLY A 314 10.36 -20.42 -6.93
C GLY A 314 10.78 -19.71 -5.62
N LEU A 315 11.44 -20.44 -4.72
CA LEU A 315 12.10 -19.93 -3.50
C LEU A 315 13.60 -20.20 -3.50
N GLU A 316 14.16 -20.76 -4.59
CA GLU A 316 15.60 -20.95 -4.74
C GLU A 316 16.29 -19.62 -4.99
N CYS A 317 17.40 -19.36 -4.27
CA CYS A 317 18.13 -18.11 -4.38
C CYS A 317 18.52 -17.77 -5.83
N GLY A 318 18.93 -18.78 -6.61
CA GLY A 318 19.38 -18.63 -7.99
C GLY A 318 18.29 -18.23 -8.98
N LYS A 319 17.00 -18.43 -8.69
CA LYS A 319 15.90 -18.02 -9.59
C LYS A 319 15.44 -16.59 -9.35
N CYS A 320 15.81 -16.02 -8.21
CA CYS A 320 15.42 -14.68 -7.79
C CYS A 320 16.57 -13.69 -7.84
N HIS A 321 17.82 -14.15 -7.73
CA HIS A 321 18.98 -13.26 -7.62
C HIS A 321 19.96 -13.31 -8.80
N TYR A 322 19.78 -14.25 -9.73
CA TYR A 322 20.65 -14.50 -10.88
C TYR A 322 19.80 -14.97 -12.06
#